data_AF-A0A231VNQ3-F1
#
_entry.id   AF-A0A231VNQ3-F1
#
_cell.length_a   1.000
_cell.length_b   1.000
_cell.length_c   1.000
_cell.angle_alpha   90.00
_cell.angle_beta   90.00
_cell.angle_gamma   90.00
#
_symmetry.space_group_name_H-M   'P 1'
#
loop_
_entity.id
_entity.type
_entity.pdbx_description
1 polymer ?
#
loop_
_entity_poly.entity_id
_entity_poly.type
_entity_poly.pdbx_seq_one_letter_code
_entity_poly.pdbx_strand_id
1 'polypeptide(L)' 'NDKAQLLRRFKNTFRWTNLSLAKAMHVSNVTIHNILVGKSVSYGTMCRLNEFFEQHEDEVNFL' A
#
# COMPACT_ATOMS: atom_id res chain seq x y z
N ASN A 1 -10.44 -2.51 -6.17
CA ASN A 1 -9.95 -3.65 -5.37
C ASN A 1 -8.52 -4.04 -5.76
N ASP A 2 -8.11 -3.80 -7.00
CA ASP A 2 -6.83 -4.28 -7.54
C ASP A 2 -5.62 -3.66 -6.86
N LYS A 3 -5.65 -2.36 -6.51
CA LYS A 3 -4.56 -1.71 -5.75
C LYS A 3 -4.37 -2.29 -4.34
N ALA A 4 -5.45 -2.73 -3.68
CA ALA A 4 -5.36 -3.40 -2.38
C ALA A 4 -4.74 -4.80 -2.50
N GLN A 5 -5.08 -5.53 -3.57
CA GLN A 5 -4.46 -6.82 -3.88
C GLN A 5 -2.97 -6.65 -4.23
N LEU A 6 -2.63 -5.64 -5.05
CA LEU A 6 -1.25 -5.31 -5.38
C LEU A 6 -0.44 -4.96 -4.14
N LEU A 7 -0.97 -4.10 -3.25
CA LEU A 7 -0.31 -3.78 -1.98
C LEU A 7 -0.09 -5.02 -1.11
N ARG A 8 -1.04 -5.96 -1.11
CA ARG A 8 -0.91 -7.23 -0.38
C ARG A 8 0.17 -8.13 -0.98
N ARG A 9 0.26 -8.22 -2.31
CA ARG A 9 1.32 -8.97 -3.02
C ARG A 9 2.68 -8.35 -2.73
N PHE A 10 2.81 -7.04 -2.91
CA PHE A 10 4.01 -6.27 -2.58
C PHE A 10 4.47 -6.54 -1.15
N LYS A 11 3.55 -6.41 -0.19
CA LYS A 11 3.83 -6.65 1.22
C LYS A 11 4.41 -8.04 1.46
N ASN A 12 3.81 -9.07 0.88
CA ASN A 12 4.21 -10.45 1.09
C ASN A 12 5.53 -10.79 0.38
N THR A 13 5.68 -10.36 -0.87
CA THR A 13 6.87 -10.63 -1.70
C THR A 13 8.11 -9.98 -1.10
N PHE A 14 8.02 -8.72 -0.71
CA PHE A 14 9.16 -7.95 -0.18
C PHE A 14 9.26 -7.97 1.35
N ARG A 15 8.43 -8.78 2.02
CA ARG A 15 8.39 -8.95 3.49
C ARG A 15 8.18 -7.63 4.27
N TRP A 16 7.39 -6.73 3.72
CA TRP A 16 7.03 -5.49 4.41
C TRP A 16 6.02 -5.77 5.54
N THR A 17 6.15 -5.01 6.62
CA THR A 17 5.15 -5.00 7.69
C THR A 17 4.10 -3.93 7.43
N ASN A 18 2.94 -4.00 8.07
CA ASN A 18 1.99 -2.89 8.00
C ASN A 18 2.59 -1.59 8.58
N LEU A 19 3.52 -1.72 9.54
CA LEU A 19 4.21 -0.58 10.14
C LEU A 19 5.16 0.11 9.16
N SER A 20 5.92 -0.66 8.36
CA SER A 20 6.81 -0.10 7.34
C SER A 20 6.03 0.57 6.21
N LEU A 21 4.93 -0.04 5.76
CA LEU A 21 4.02 0.57 4.78
C LEU A 21 3.40 1.87 5.31
N ALA A 22 2.94 1.87 6.56
CA ALA A 22 2.36 3.05 7.19
C ALA A 22 3.36 4.21 7.25
N LYS A 23 4.62 3.92 7.59
CA LYS A 23 5.70 4.91 7.59
C LYS A 23 6.00 5.45 6.19
N ALA A 24 6.16 4.57 5.19
CA ALA A 24 6.47 4.99 3.82
C ALA A 24 5.35 5.82 3.19
N MET A 25 4.09 5.47 3.45
CA MET A 25 2.93 6.20 2.94
C MET A 25 2.52 7.39 3.81
N HIS A 26 3.23 7.67 4.92
CA HIS A 26 2.88 8.69 5.91
C HIS A 26 1.44 8.56 6.47
N VAL A 27 0.90 7.35 6.58
CA VAL A 27 -0.47 7.07 7.09
C VAL A 27 -0.42 6.26 8.38
N SER A 28 -1.59 6.07 9.01
CA SER A 28 -1.69 5.21 10.19
C SER A 28 -1.64 3.72 9.82
N ASN A 29 -1.23 2.88 10.77
CA ASN A 29 -1.28 1.42 10.62
C ASN A 29 -2.72 0.91 10.39
N VAL A 30 -3.72 1.57 10.99
CA VAL A 30 -5.15 1.30 10.76
C VAL A 30 -5.54 1.58 9.31
N THR A 31 -5.01 2.65 8.71
CA THR A 31 -5.24 2.99 7.30
C THR A 31 -4.71 1.89 6.38
N ILE A 32 -3.49 1.37 6.64
CA ILE A 32 -2.93 0.24 5.88
C ILE A 32 -3.82 -1.00 6.03
N HIS A 33 -4.28 -1.31 7.24
CA HIS A 33 -5.20 -2.42 7.45
C HIS A 33 -6.49 -2.25 6.64
N ASN A 34 -7.09 -1.06 6.65
CA ASN A 34 -8.30 -0.75 5.89
C ASN A 34 -8.10 -0.94 4.38
N ILE A 35 -6.96 -0.50 3.83
CA ILE A 35 -6.61 -0.76 2.42
C ILE A 35 -6.53 -2.27 2.17
N LEU A 36 -5.76 -3.00 3.00
CA LEU A 36 -5.51 -4.43 2.81
C LEU A 36 -6.76 -5.30 2.90
N VAL A 37 -7.76 -4.92 3.70
CA VAL A 37 -9.05 -5.63 3.78
C VAL A 37 -10.09 -5.13 2.78
N GLY A 38 -9.73 -4.17 1.91
CA GLY A 38 -10.60 -3.66 0.85
C GLY A 38 -11.72 -2.73 1.33
N LYS A 39 -11.55 -2.08 2.50
CA LYS A 39 -12.48 -1.03 2.95
C LYS A 39 -12.33 0.22 2.08
N SER A 40 -13.41 1.01 2.02
CA SER A 40 -13.35 2.34 1.42
C SER A 40 -12.34 3.22 2.16
N VAL A 41 -11.53 3.96 1.42
CA VAL A 41 -10.53 4.89 1.94
C VAL A 41 -10.72 6.26 1.32
N SER A 42 -10.25 7.31 2.00
CA SER A 42 -10.34 8.67 1.46
C SER A 42 -9.51 8.82 0.18
N TYR A 43 -9.91 9.78 -0.66
CA TYR A 43 -9.16 10.12 -1.87
C TYR A 43 -7.67 10.39 -1.57
N GLY A 44 -7.36 11.17 -0.53
CA GLY A 44 -5.98 11.44 -0.12
C GLY A 44 -5.20 10.18 0.30
N THR A 45 -5.86 9.17 0.86
CA THR A 45 -5.23 7.87 1.14
C THR A 45 -4.88 7.15 -0.16
N MET A 46 -5.76 7.22 -1.17
CA MET A 46 -5.51 6.64 -2.48
C MET A 46 -4.38 7.35 -3.23
N CYS A 47 -4.26 8.68 -3.12
CA CYS A 47 -3.13 9.44 -3.66
C CYS A 47 -1.81 8.95 -3.06
N ARG A 48 -1.70 8.84 -1.73
CA ARG A 48 -0.51 8.33 -1.04
C ARG A 48 -0.16 6.90 -1.41
N LEU A 49 -1.17 6.07 -1.69
CA LEU A 49 -0.95 4.71 -2.19
C LEU A 49 -0.38 4.71 -3.61
N ASN A 50 -0.82 5.63 -4.46
CA ASN A 50 -0.28 5.77 -5.82
C ASN A 50 1.15 6.29 -5.79
N GLU A 51 1.42 7.35 -5.02
CA GLU A 51 2.77 7.90 -4.83
C GLU A 51 3.74 6.83 -4.30
N PHE A 52 3.28 5.99 -3.36
CA PHE A 52 4.07 4.87 -2.87
C PHE A 52 4.43 3.88 -3.99
N PHE A 53 3.49 3.54 -4.87
CA PHE A 53 3.76 2.64 -5.98
C PHE A 53 4.65 3.27 -7.05
N GLU A 54 4.52 4.57 -7.30
CA GLU A 54 5.41 5.31 -8.20
C GLU A 54 6.86 5.34 -7.65
N GLN A 55 7.02 5.48 -6.34
CA GLN A 55 8.33 5.43 -5.69
C GLN A 55 8.97 4.03 -5.68
N HIS A 56 8.17 2.98 -5.86
CA HIS A 56 8.59 1.58 -5.89
C HIS A 56 8.20 0.94 -7.23
N GLU A 57 8.33 1.72 -8.32
CA GLU A 57 7.87 1.33 -9.65
C GLU A 57 8.53 0.03 -10.12
N ASP A 58 9.83 -0.15 -9.86
CA ASP A 58 10.57 -1.37 -10.23
C ASP A 58 10.03 -2.60 -9.50
N GLU A 59 9.80 -2.51 -8.19
CA GLU A 59 9.24 -3.59 -7.39
C GLU A 59 7.78 -3.90 -7.75
N VAL A 60 7.02 -2.88 -8.15
CA VAL A 60 5.65 -3.04 -8.63
C VAL A 60 5.63 -3.68 -10.02
N ASN A 61 6.51 -3.27 -10.93
CA ASN A 61 6.64 -3.83 -12.28
C ASN A 61 7.12 -5.28 -12.26
N PHE A 62 7.83 -5.70 -11.22
CA PHE A 62 8.18 -7.10 -10.97
C PHE A 62 6.95 -7.99 -10.66
N LEU A 63 5.85 -7.45 -10.13
CA LEU A 63 4.69 -8.19 -9.62
C LEU A 63 3.55 -8.37 -10.64
#